data_AF-A0A840EN44-F1
#
_entry.id   AF-A0A840EN44-F1
#
_cell.length_a   1.000
_cell.length_b   1.000
_cell.length_c   1.000
_cell.angle_alpha   90.00
_cell.angle_beta   90.00
_cell.angle_gamma   90.00
#
_symmetry.space_group_name_H-M   'P 1'
#
loop_
_entity.id
_entity.type
_entity.pdbx_description
1 polymer ?
#
loop_
_entity_poly.entity_id
_entity_poly.type
_entity_poly.pdbx_seq_one_letter_code
_entity_poly.pdbx_strand_id
1 'polypeptide(L)' 'MLDELALETQIPTYNLVGELLNLELKGVVKPLPGKKYELT' A
#
# COMPACT_ATOMS: atom_id res chain seq x y z
N MET A 1 3.46 8.09 3.58
CA MET A 1 3.16 8.31 2.14
C MET A 1 3.42 7.02 1.37
N LEU A 2 2.88 6.86 0.15
CA LEU A 2 3.18 5.68 -0.66
C LEU A 2 4.67 5.59 -1.03
N ASP A 3 5.33 6.74 -1.19
CA ASP A 3 6.78 6.85 -1.45
C ASP A 3 7.61 6.37 -0.26
N GLU A 4 7.16 6.60 0.97
CA GLU A 4 7.78 6.06 2.19
C GLU A 4 7.70 4.53 2.22
N LEU A 5 6.53 3.96 1.92
CA LEU A 5 6.41 2.50 1.82
C LEU A 5 7.30 1.94 0.70
N ALA A 6 7.42 2.62 -0.43
CA ALA A 6 8.30 2.20 -1.53
C ALA A 6 9.79 2.21 -1.09
N LEU A 7 10.19 3.22 -0.30
CA LEU A 7 11.53 3.31 0.29
C LEU A 7 11.78 2.21 1.33
N GLU A 8 10.83 1.93 2.23
CA GLU A 8 11.00 0.91 3.27
C GLU A 8 10.97 -0.52 2.71
N THR A 9 10.08 -0.78 1.75
CA THR A 9 9.93 -2.12 1.15
C THR A 9 10.92 -2.38 0.01
N GLN A 10 11.62 -1.33 -0.46
CA GLN A 10 12.45 -1.36 -1.67
C GLN A 10 11.66 -1.79 -2.93
N ILE A 11 10.33 -1.66 -2.90
CA ILE A 11 9.45 -1.97 -4.02
C ILE A 11 9.16 -0.66 -4.76
N PRO A 12 9.30 -0.63 -6.09
CA PRO A 12 8.96 0.59 -6.83
C PRO A 12 7.46 0.90 -6.72
N THR A 13 7.14 2.19 -6.59
CA THR A 13 5.80 2.69 -6.30
C THR A 13 4.72 2.14 -7.23
N TYR A 14 5.00 2.00 -8.53
CA TYR A 14 4.03 1.45 -9.49
C TYR A 14 3.64 0.00 -9.20
N ASN A 15 4.58 -0.80 -8.69
CA ASN A 15 4.36 -2.19 -8.36
C ASN A 15 3.67 -2.32 -7.01
N LEU A 16 4.03 -1.44 -6.07
CA LEU A 16 3.43 -1.35 -4.74
C LEU A 16 1.92 -1.05 -4.80
N VAL A 17 1.46 -0.21 -5.74
CA VAL A 17 0.02 0.06 -5.93
C VAL A 17 -0.75 -1.22 -6.28
N GLY A 18 -0.20 -2.06 -7.16
CA GLY A 18 -0.82 -3.34 -7.53
C GLY A 18 -0.90 -4.30 -6.35
N GLU A 19 0.17 -4.40 -5.56
CA GLU A 19 0.20 -5.23 -4.36
C GLU A 19 -0.77 -4.73 -3.27
N LEU A 20 -0.82 -3.42 -3.02
CA LEU A 20 -1.76 -2.83 -2.07
C LEU A 20 -3.21 -3.03 -2.48
N LEU A 21 -3.53 -2.93 -3.77
CA LEU A 21 -4.85 -3.25 -4.29
C LEU A 21 -5.20 -4.73 -4.07
N ASN A 22 -4.26 -5.64 -4.32
CA ASN A 22 -4.46 -7.07 -4.04
C ASN A 22 -4.72 -7.34 -2.55
N LEU A 23 -4.00 -6.65 -1.66
CA LEU A 23 -4.18 -6.76 -0.22
C LEU A 23 -5.52 -6.16 0.24
N GLU A 24 -5.96 -5.06 -0.39
CA GLU A 24 -7.26 -4.44 -0.15
C GLU A 24 -8.41 -5.38 -0.53
N LEU A 25 -8.32 -5.99 -1.72
CA LEU A 25 -9.30 -6.98 -2.19
C LEU A 25 -9.37 -8.23 -1.28
N LYS A 26 -8.25 -8.59 -0.65
CA LYS A 26 -8.19 -9.67 0.34
C LYS A 26 -8.65 -9.25 1.73
N GLY A 27 -8.94 -7.96 1.95
CA GLY A 27 -9.33 -7.39 3.24
C GLY A 27 -8.17 -7.26 4.24
N VAL A 28 -6.93 -7.43 3.81
CA VAL A 28 -5.73 -7.38 4.69
C VAL A 28 -5.34 -5.94 5.01
N VAL A 29 -5.54 -5.02 4.06
CA VAL A 29 -5.28 -3.59 4.26
C VAL A 29 -6.52 -2.77 3.96
N LYS A 30 -6.65 -1.63 4.64
CA LYS A 30 -7.71 -0.66 4.42
C LYS A 30 -7.11 0.67 3.97
N PRO A 31 -7.64 1.29 2.91
CA PRO A 31 -7.21 2.61 2.49
C PRO A 31 -7.70 3.67 3.49
N LEU A 32 -6.80 4.55 3.88
CA LEU A 32 -7.06 5.70 4.74
C LEU A 32 -6.89 7.01 3.94
N PRO A 33 -7.61 8.08 4.33
CA PRO A 33 -7.43 9.39 3.72
C PRO A 33 -5.96 9.84 3.84
N GLY A 34 -5.44 10.44 2.76
CA GLY A 34 -4.06 10.92 2.69
C GLY A 34 -3.04 9.93 2.12
N LYS A 35 -3.47 8.98 1.28
CA LYS A 35 -2.60 7.94 0.66
C LYS A 35 -1.89 7.07 1.71
N LYS A 36 -2.60 6.75 2.79
CA LYS A 36 -2.14 5.89 3.87
C LYS A 36 -2.92 4.58 3.81
N TYR A 37 -2.32 3.52 4.32
CA TYR A 37 -2.94 2.21 4.44
C TYR A 37 -2.74 1.71 5.86
N GLU A 38 -3.75 1.03 6.40
CA GLU A 38 -3.72 0.40 7.72
C GLU A 38 -3.96 -1.09 7.55
N LEU A 39 -3.36 -1.90 8.42
CA LEU A 39 -3.61 -3.34 8.47
C LEU A 39 -4.93 -3.59 9.23
N THR A 40 -5.82 -4.36 8.64
CA THR A 40 -7.12 -4.73 9.23
C THR A 40 -6.96 -5.72 10.38
#